data_AF-A0A410JSP0-F1
#
_entry.id   AF-A0A410JSP0-F1
#
_cell.length_a   1.000
_cell.length_b   1.000
_cell.length_c   1.000
_cell.angle_alpha   90.00
_cell.angle_beta   90.00
_cell.angle_gamma   90.00
#
_symmetry.space_group_name_H-M   'P 1'
#
loop_
_entity.id
_entity.type
_entity.pdbx_description
1 polymer ?
#
loop_
_entity_poly.entity_id
_entity_poly.type
_entity_poly.pdbx_seq_one_letter_code
_entity_poly.pdbx_strand_id
1 'polypeptide(L)'
;MSKQNLISVVFSSDDLQKIDQALNTIAEVLKGKVHNLSAEERKQFGRIAEQNKLLVNKTKDLMEQYPQLVPAFLDKEEFDRDFSARQAIEKRLLHLEHLTEQLSDTKILLDNDNYSDALIFYRNVRYLSGEDVPGSTIIAKELSQFFPRTRKKNANKPNDSTPEA
;
A
#
# COMPACT_ATOMS: atom_id res chain seq x y z
N MET A 1 -8.70 1.34 32.12
CA MET A 1 -7.64 1.40 31.11
C MET A 1 -8.10 2.39 30.05
N SER A 2 -7.64 3.62 30.17
CA SER A 2 -8.12 4.78 29.42
C SER A 2 -7.08 5.18 28.38
N LYS A 3 -7.55 5.53 27.18
CA LYS A 3 -6.84 5.91 25.95
C LYS A 3 -6.12 4.79 25.23
N GLN A 4 -6.67 4.39 24.09
CA GLN A 4 -5.83 4.22 22.90
C GLN A 4 -6.48 5.01 21.77
N ASN A 5 -6.25 6.32 21.82
CA ASN A 5 -6.29 7.16 20.63
C ASN A 5 -4.82 7.29 20.21
N LEU A 6 -4.40 6.47 19.24
CA LEU A 6 -3.04 6.34 18.76
C LEU A 6 -2.55 7.63 18.11
N ILE A 7 -3.43 8.35 17.39
CA ILE A 7 -3.08 9.61 16.75
C ILE A 7 -4.26 10.59 16.69
N SER A 8 -3.98 11.88 16.49
CA SER A 8 -4.98 12.89 16.18
C SER A 8 -4.47 13.75 15.04
N VAL A 9 -5.05 13.57 13.85
CA VAL A 9 -4.70 14.31 12.63
C VAL A 9 -5.97 14.91 12.05
N VAL A 10 -5.89 16.16 11.59
CA VAL A 10 -6.97 16.85 10.89
C VAL A 10 -6.38 17.48 9.64
N PHE A 11 -7.01 17.22 8.50
CA PHE A 11 -6.70 17.91 7.24
C PHE A 11 -7.72 19.03 7.05
N SER A 12 -7.26 20.26 6.87
CA SER A 12 -8.14 21.35 6.47
C SER A 12 -8.53 21.20 4.99
N SER A 13 -9.60 21.88 4.57
CA SER A 13 -9.98 21.92 3.15
C SER A 13 -8.87 22.53 2.28
N ASP A 14 -8.12 23.51 2.81
CA ASP A 14 -6.99 24.13 2.13
C ASP A 14 -5.81 23.17 1.96
N ASP A 15 -5.49 22.34 2.97
CA ASP A 15 -4.44 21.32 2.87
C ASP A 15 -4.75 20.32 1.75
N LEU A 16 -5.99 19.80 1.73
CA LEU A 16 -6.43 18.84 0.71
C LEU A 16 -6.40 19.44 -0.69
N GLN A 17 -6.87 20.68 -0.85
CA GLN A 17 -6.81 21.38 -2.13
C GLN A 17 -5.37 21.57 -2.62
N LYS A 18 -4.43 21.91 -1.73
CA LYS A 18 -3.01 22.04 -2.08
C LYS A 18 -2.40 20.70 -2.52
N ILE A 19 -2.74 19.61 -1.83
CA ILE A 19 -2.29 18.26 -2.20
C ILE A 19 -2.82 17.90 -3.59
N ASP A 20 -4.13 18.08 -3.82
CA ASP A 20 -4.76 17.77 -5.11
C ASP A 20 -4.19 18.60 -6.26
N GLN A 21 -3.95 19.90 -6.03
CA GLN A 21 -3.31 20.78 -7.02
C GLN A 21 -1.88 20.33 -7.34
N ALA A 22 -1.10 19.94 -6.33
CA ALA A 22 0.26 19.44 -6.54
C ALA A 22 0.26 18.13 -7.35
N LEU A 23 -0.65 17.20 -7.04
CA LEU A 23 -0.79 15.95 -7.77
C LEU A 23 -1.20 16.18 -9.24
N ASN A 24 -2.14 17.10 -9.48
CA ASN A 24 -2.54 17.48 -10.83
C ASN A 24 -1.37 18.10 -11.61
N THR A 25 -0.61 19.00 -10.97
CA THR A 25 0.58 19.61 -11.57
C THR A 25 1.62 18.54 -11.96
N ILE A 26 1.85 17.56 -11.08
CA ILE A 26 2.74 16.43 -11.38
C ILE A 26 2.23 15.64 -12.58
N ALA A 27 0.94 15.31 -12.61
CA ALA A 27 0.32 14.56 -13.72
C ALA A 27 0.42 15.31 -15.05
N GLU A 28 0.20 16.62 -15.06
CA GLU A 28 0.33 17.47 -16.25
C GLU A 28 1.78 17.51 -16.77
N VAL A 29 2.78 17.65 -15.89
CA VAL A 29 4.19 17.66 -16.28
C VAL A 29 4.65 16.32 -16.87
N LEU A 30 4.06 15.22 -16.42
CA LEU A 30 4.36 13.87 -16.89
C LEU A 30 3.60 13.51 -18.18
N LYS A 31 2.60 14.28 -18.58
CA LYS A 31 1.80 14.01 -19.79
C LYS A 31 2.70 13.89 -21.01
N GLY A 32 2.56 12.78 -21.74
CA GLY A 32 3.36 12.48 -22.93
C GLY A 32 4.80 12.00 -22.65
N LYS A 33 5.21 11.85 -21.38
CA LYS A 33 6.55 11.37 -20.99
C LYS A 33 6.52 10.05 -20.24
N VAL A 34 5.35 9.61 -19.80
CA VAL A 34 5.16 8.36 -19.06
C VAL A 34 4.22 7.44 -19.82
N HIS A 35 4.43 6.13 -19.65
CA HIS A 35 3.66 5.09 -20.29
C HIS A 35 3.15 4.09 -19.25
N ASN A 36 1.94 3.60 -19.47
CA ASN A 36 1.35 2.55 -18.65
C ASN A 36 1.61 1.22 -19.33
N LEU A 37 2.18 0.27 -18.59
CA LEU A 37 2.32 -1.11 -19.05
C LEU A 37 1.06 -1.90 -18.74
N SER A 38 0.59 -2.70 -19.69
CA SER A 38 -0.42 -3.74 -19.46
C SER A 38 0.11 -4.83 -18.52
N ALA A 39 -0.77 -5.71 -18.05
CA ALA A 39 -0.35 -6.86 -17.25
C ALA A 39 0.57 -7.80 -18.07
N GLU A 40 0.29 -8.00 -19.36
CA GLU A 40 1.15 -8.77 -20.25
C GLU A 40 2.50 -8.09 -20.49
N GLU A 41 2.52 -6.79 -20.76
CA GLU A 41 3.77 -6.04 -20.98
C GLU A 41 4.65 -6.05 -19.73
N ARG A 42 4.06 -5.92 -18.53
CA ARG A 42 4.81 -6.05 -17.27
C ARG A 42 5.44 -7.44 -17.11
N LYS A 43 4.76 -8.49 -17.57
CA LYS A 43 5.31 -9.85 -17.54
C LYS A 43 6.39 -10.05 -18.61
N GLN A 44 6.21 -9.48 -19.80
CA GLN A 44 7.11 -9.60 -20.93
C GLN A 44 8.44 -8.87 -20.68
N PHE A 45 8.38 -7.59 -20.31
CA PHE A 45 9.58 -6.78 -20.09
C PHE A 45 10.18 -7.01 -18.70
N GLY A 46 9.33 -7.38 -17.74
CA GLY A 46 9.75 -7.59 -16.36
C GLY A 46 10.39 -6.33 -15.75
N ARG A 47 10.96 -6.50 -14.57
CA ARG A 47 11.90 -5.53 -14.00
C ARG A 47 13.30 -6.08 -14.22
N ILE A 48 14.23 -5.25 -14.68
CA ILE A 48 15.64 -5.62 -14.56
C ILE A 48 16.01 -5.75 -13.09
N ALA A 49 16.64 -6.85 -12.71
CA ALA A 49 17.11 -7.07 -11.36
C ALA A 49 18.13 -5.99 -10.95
N GLU A 50 18.24 -5.70 -9.65
CA GLU A 50 19.16 -4.67 -9.15
C GLU A 50 20.61 -4.88 -9.62
N GLN A 51 21.06 -6.14 -9.67
CA GLN A 51 22.39 -6.47 -10.18
C GLN A 51 22.60 -6.01 -11.64
N ASN A 52 21.57 -6.11 -12.48
CA ASN A 52 21.64 -5.67 -13.88
C ASN A 52 21.59 -4.15 -13.98
N LYS A 53 20.94 -3.45 -13.05
CA LYS A 53 21.02 -1.98 -12.97
C LYS A 53 22.43 -1.51 -12.62
N LEU A 54 23.11 -2.21 -11.70
CA LEU A 54 24.51 -1.93 -11.37
C LEU A 54 25.43 -2.14 -12.58
N LEU A 55 25.17 -3.17 -13.40
CA LEU A 55 25.86 -3.35 -14.68
C LEU A 55 25.65 -2.13 -15.59
N VAL A 56 24.40 -1.68 -15.79
CA VAL A 56 24.10 -0.51 -16.65
C VAL A 56 24.85 0.74 -16.17
N ASN A 57 24.86 0.99 -14.86
CA ASN A 57 25.62 2.11 -14.27
C ASN A 57 27.12 1.98 -14.57
N LYS A 58 27.70 0.80 -14.35
CA LYS A 58 29.13 0.58 -14.60
C LYS A 58 29.47 0.70 -16.09
N THR A 59 28.58 0.23 -16.96
CA THR A 59 28.74 0.33 -18.41
C THR A 59 28.75 1.79 -18.87
N LYS A 60 27.86 2.64 -18.33
CA LYS A 60 27.86 4.10 -18.60
C LYS A 60 29.24 4.69 -18.30
N ASP A 61 29.79 4.42 -17.10
CA ASP A 61 31.09 4.93 -16.68
C ASP A 61 32.23 4.46 -17.62
N LEU A 62 32.20 3.18 -18.00
CA LEU A 62 33.25 2.60 -18.85
C LEU A 62 33.17 3.10 -20.31
N MET A 63 31.96 3.33 -20.83
CA MET A 63 31.80 3.92 -22.18
C MET A 63 32.30 5.36 -22.22
N GLU A 64 32.20 6.11 -21.13
CA GLU A 64 32.78 7.46 -21.02
C GLU A 64 34.31 7.44 -20.91
N GLN A 65 34.86 6.49 -20.15
CA GLN A 65 36.31 6.36 -19.95
C GLN A 65 37.03 5.81 -21.19
N TYR A 66 36.36 4.94 -21.95
CA TYR A 66 36.95 4.23 -23.10
C TYR A 66 36.08 4.39 -24.36
N PRO A 67 35.92 5.61 -24.90
CA PRO A 67 35.04 5.86 -26.04
C PRO A 67 35.42 5.06 -27.30
N GLN A 68 36.69 4.70 -27.46
CA GLN A 68 37.19 3.86 -28.56
C GLN A 68 36.64 2.42 -28.53
N LEU A 69 36.15 1.95 -27.38
CA LEU A 69 35.53 0.63 -27.24
C LEU A 69 34.02 0.66 -27.50
N VAL A 70 33.43 1.86 -27.67
CA VAL A 70 32.01 2.01 -27.99
C VAL A 70 31.80 1.57 -29.45
N PRO A 71 30.98 0.55 -29.72
CA PRO A 71 30.75 0.10 -31.09
C PRO A 71 30.10 1.19 -31.93
N ALA A 72 30.53 1.36 -33.17
CA ALA A 72 30.01 2.41 -34.07
C ALA A 72 28.51 2.28 -34.39
N PHE A 73 27.92 1.09 -34.22
CA PHE A 73 26.49 0.84 -34.43
C PHE A 73 25.63 1.10 -33.17
N LEU A 74 26.25 1.34 -32.02
CA LEU A 74 25.52 1.69 -30.80
C LEU A 74 25.20 3.18 -30.82
N ASP A 75 23.92 3.53 -30.69
CA ASP A 75 23.51 4.92 -30.45
C ASP A 75 23.81 5.29 -28.99
N LYS A 76 25.03 5.77 -28.76
CA LYS A 76 25.51 6.17 -27.44
C LYS A 76 24.78 7.41 -26.91
N GLU A 77 24.30 8.29 -27.79
CA GLU A 77 23.58 9.48 -27.36
C GLU A 77 22.19 9.12 -26.83
N GLU A 78 21.48 8.19 -27.50
CA GLU A 78 20.20 7.69 -27.02
C GLU A 78 20.36 6.95 -25.69
N PHE A 79 21.38 6.10 -25.56
CA PHE A 79 21.69 5.45 -24.29
C PHE A 79 21.89 6.46 -23.14
N ASP A 80 22.58 7.58 -23.40
CA ASP A 80 22.81 8.62 -22.40
C ASP A 80 21.53 9.38 -22.04
N ARG A 81 20.64 9.63 -23.01
CA ARG A 81 19.32 10.22 -22.80
C ARG A 81 18.46 9.31 -21.92
N ASP A 82 18.39 8.02 -22.25
CA ASP A 82 17.63 7.01 -21.48
C ASP A 82 18.17 6.86 -20.07
N PHE A 83 19.50 6.80 -19.92
CA PHE A 83 20.15 6.69 -18.60
C PHE A 83 19.78 7.88 -17.72
N SER A 84 19.87 9.09 -18.26
CA SER A 84 19.54 10.33 -17.55
C SER A 84 18.05 10.41 -17.19
N ALA A 85 17.18 10.03 -18.13
CA ALA A 85 15.74 9.98 -17.89
C ALA A 85 15.37 8.97 -16.80
N ARG A 86 15.98 7.78 -16.81
CA ARG A 86 15.79 6.76 -15.77
C ARG A 86 16.19 7.28 -14.39
N GLN A 87 17.38 7.86 -14.26
CA GLN A 87 17.84 8.43 -12.98
C GLN A 87 16.91 9.55 -12.48
N ALA A 88 16.43 10.38 -13.41
CA ALA A 88 15.49 11.42 -13.06
C ALA A 88 14.20 10.81 -12.48
N ILE A 89 13.60 9.82 -13.15
CA ILE A 89 12.38 9.15 -12.71
C ILE A 89 12.58 8.44 -11.36
N GLU A 90 13.67 7.67 -11.20
CA GLU A 90 13.97 6.93 -9.97
C GLU A 90 13.97 7.83 -8.72
N LYS A 91 14.57 9.02 -8.81
CA LYS A 91 14.57 9.98 -7.70
C LYS A 91 13.18 10.44 -7.29
N ARG A 92 12.26 10.65 -8.26
CA ARG A 92 10.89 11.08 -7.94
C ARG A 92 10.05 9.91 -7.42
N LEU A 93 10.23 8.71 -7.98
CA LEU A 93 9.58 7.50 -7.48
C LEU A 93 9.89 7.27 -6.01
N LEU A 94 11.16 7.36 -5.62
CA LEU A 94 11.56 7.20 -4.21
C LEU A 94 10.86 8.22 -3.29
N HIS A 95 10.73 9.47 -3.74
CA HIS A 95 10.04 10.50 -2.96
C HIS A 95 8.53 10.21 -2.81
N LEU A 96 7.88 9.81 -3.90
CA LEU A 96 6.46 9.44 -3.90
C LEU A 96 6.20 8.17 -3.07
N GLU A 97 7.10 7.19 -3.11
CA GLU A 97 7.05 5.99 -2.29
C GLU A 97 7.07 6.36 -0.80
N HIS A 98 7.97 7.25 -0.38
CA HIS A 98 8.02 7.71 1.01
C HIS A 98 6.74 8.43 1.47
N LEU A 99 6.20 9.32 0.63
CA LEU A 99 4.93 9.99 0.94
C LEU A 99 3.77 8.99 1.04
N THR A 100 3.76 7.98 0.16
CA THR A 100 2.76 6.91 0.17
C THR A 100 2.86 6.07 1.44
N GLU A 101 4.08 5.74 1.88
CA GLU A 101 4.35 5.03 3.13
C GLU A 101 3.82 5.82 4.34
N GLN A 102 4.17 7.11 4.45
CA GLN A 102 3.70 7.98 5.53
C GLN A 102 2.17 8.07 5.61
N LEU A 103 1.50 8.22 4.45
CA LEU A 103 0.03 8.25 4.38
C LEU A 103 -0.57 6.89 4.76
N SER A 104 0.02 5.79 4.30
CA SER A 104 -0.41 4.43 4.62
C SER A 104 -0.30 4.13 6.12
N ASP A 105 0.83 4.47 6.73
CA ASP A 105 1.06 4.26 8.17
C ASP A 105 0.11 5.10 9.01
N THR A 106 -0.08 6.37 8.65
CA THR A 106 -1.05 7.26 9.32
C THR A 106 -2.47 6.70 9.22
N LYS A 107 -2.85 6.19 8.04
CA LYS A 107 -4.15 5.54 7.84
C LYS A 107 -4.32 4.30 8.71
N ILE A 108 -3.28 3.46 8.85
CA ILE A 108 -3.33 2.28 9.72
C ILE A 108 -3.61 2.70 11.18
N LEU A 109 -2.95 3.76 11.67
CA LEU A 109 -3.19 4.27 13.02
C LEU A 109 -4.64 4.76 13.20
N LEU A 110 -5.14 5.55 12.25
CA LEU A 110 -6.53 6.04 12.26
C LEU A 110 -7.56 4.91 12.15
N ASP A 111 -7.30 3.89 11.35
CA ASP A 111 -8.17 2.71 11.21
C ASP A 111 -8.26 1.95 12.55
N ASN A 112 -7.15 1.82 13.28
CA ASN A 112 -7.14 1.19 14.61
C ASN A 112 -7.91 2.01 15.65
N ASP A 113 -7.78 3.33 15.64
CA ASP A 113 -8.54 4.23 16.51
C ASP A 113 -10.05 4.10 16.22
N ASN A 114 -10.44 4.22 14.95
CA ASN A 114 -11.83 4.09 14.51
C ASN A 114 -12.42 2.72 14.85
N TYR A 115 -11.66 1.64 14.64
CA TYR A 115 -12.11 0.29 14.96
C TYR A 115 -12.29 0.09 16.47
N SER A 116 -11.37 0.60 17.28
CA SER A 116 -11.46 0.54 18.73
C SER A 116 -12.72 1.26 19.25
N ASP A 117 -12.99 2.46 18.75
CA ASP A 117 -14.18 3.23 19.10
C ASP A 117 -15.48 2.56 18.62
N ALA A 118 -15.47 1.97 17.42
CA ALA A 118 -16.60 1.20 16.90
C ALA A 118 -16.92 -0.02 17.80
N LEU A 119 -15.90 -0.72 18.32
CA LEU A 119 -16.10 -1.82 19.27
C LEU A 119 -16.67 -1.35 20.61
N ILE A 120 -16.20 -0.22 21.13
CA ILE A 120 -16.72 0.39 22.36
C ILE A 120 -18.20 0.74 22.19
N PHE A 121 -18.54 1.40 21.07
CA PHE A 121 -19.91 1.75 20.73
C PHE A 121 -20.80 0.50 20.62
N TYR A 122 -20.37 -0.52 19.88
CA TYR A 122 -21.12 -1.76 19.74
C TYR A 122 -21.36 -2.45 21.10
N ARG A 123 -20.33 -2.54 21.95
CA ARG A 123 -20.48 -3.10 23.30
C ARG A 123 -21.50 -2.32 24.14
N ASN A 124 -21.49 -1.00 24.05
CA ASN A 124 -22.46 -0.15 24.76
C ASN A 124 -23.89 -0.40 24.24
N VAL A 125 -24.09 -0.41 22.92
CA VAL A 125 -25.41 -0.67 22.32
C VAL A 125 -25.93 -2.06 22.70
N ARG A 126 -25.05 -3.08 22.75
CA ARG A 126 -25.38 -4.43 23.23
C ARG A 126 -25.82 -4.44 24.70
N TYR A 127 -25.14 -3.67 25.55
CA TYR A 127 -25.50 -3.51 26.96
C TYR A 127 -26.88 -2.84 27.10
N LEU A 128 -27.10 -1.71 26.43
CA LEU A 128 -28.38 -0.99 26.45
C LEU A 128 -29.55 -1.82 25.91
N SER A 129 -29.29 -2.68 24.92
CA SER A 129 -30.29 -3.64 24.43
C SER A 129 -30.62 -4.74 25.44
N GLY A 130 -29.73 -5.05 26.39
CA GLY A 130 -30.02 -5.96 27.51
C GLY A 130 -30.82 -5.28 28.62
N GLU A 131 -30.73 -3.95 28.72
CA GLU A 131 -31.49 -3.10 29.66
C GLU A 131 -32.82 -2.60 29.05
N ASP A 132 -33.27 -3.20 27.94
CA ASP A 132 -34.52 -2.86 27.22
C ASP A 132 -34.67 -1.38 26.83
N VAL A 133 -33.56 -0.67 26.61
CA VAL A 133 -33.60 0.73 26.16
C VAL A 133 -34.20 0.81 24.74
N PRO A 134 -35.29 1.59 24.52
CA PRO A 134 -35.95 1.66 23.22
C PRO A 134 -35.00 2.00 22.07
N GLY A 135 -35.16 1.31 20.94
CA GLY A 135 -34.35 1.52 19.72
C GLY A 135 -32.99 0.82 19.71
N SER A 136 -32.45 0.41 20.85
CA SER A 136 -31.12 -0.22 20.93
C SER A 136 -31.06 -1.64 20.34
N THR A 137 -32.17 -2.40 20.39
CA THR A 137 -32.23 -3.79 19.89
C THR A 137 -32.00 -3.90 18.39
N ILE A 138 -32.58 -2.99 17.59
CA ILE A 138 -32.43 -2.98 16.14
C ILE A 138 -30.98 -2.66 15.77
N ILE A 139 -30.40 -1.62 16.40
CA ILE A 139 -29.01 -1.21 16.18
C ILE A 139 -28.03 -2.33 16.60
N ALA A 140 -28.27 -2.98 17.75
CA ALA A 140 -27.46 -4.11 18.21
C ALA A 140 -27.49 -5.27 17.20
N LYS A 141 -28.65 -5.55 16.61
CA LYS A 141 -28.82 -6.60 15.59
C LYS A 141 -28.08 -6.24 14.30
N GLU A 142 -28.19 -5.00 13.84
CA GLU A 142 -27.46 -4.52 12.67
C GLU A 142 -25.95 -4.64 12.85
N LEU A 143 -25.41 -4.19 13.98
CA LEU A 143 -23.97 -4.29 14.24
C LEU A 143 -23.51 -5.74 14.45
N SER A 144 -24.38 -6.63 14.94
CA SER A 144 -24.04 -8.04 15.16
C SER A 144 -23.68 -8.80 13.88
N GLN A 145 -24.10 -8.33 12.70
CA GLN A 145 -23.79 -8.98 11.43
C GLN A 145 -22.28 -9.01 11.13
N PHE A 146 -21.52 -8.07 11.69
CA PHE A 146 -20.06 -7.99 11.55
C PHE A 146 -19.30 -8.92 12.50
N PHE A 147 -20.01 -9.61 13.41
CA PHE A 147 -19.42 -10.55 14.39
C PHE A 147 -20.02 -11.95 14.24
N PRO A 148 -19.82 -12.63 13.10
CA PRO A 148 -20.33 -13.98 12.92
C PRO A 148 -19.74 -14.90 14.01
N ARG A 149 -20.62 -15.57 14.76
CA ARG A 149 -20.21 -16.49 15.82
C ARG A 149 -19.30 -17.58 15.24
N THR A 150 -18.07 -17.66 15.73
CA THR A 150 -17.21 -18.83 15.52
C THR A 150 -17.95 -20.06 16.07
N ARG A 151 -18.45 -20.94 15.20
CA ARG A 151 -18.95 -22.25 15.65
C ARG A 151 -17.76 -22.98 16.27
N LYS A 152 -17.73 -23.12 17.61
CA LYS A 152 -16.87 -24.10 18.27
C LYS A 152 -17.23 -25.47 17.68
N LYS A 153 -16.32 -26.04 16.90
CA LYS A 153 -16.40 -27.44 16.48
C LYS A 153 -16.19 -28.25 17.76
N ASN A 154 -17.26 -28.84 18.30
CA ASN A 154 -17.17 -29.75 19.43
C ASN A 154 -16.31 -30.95 19.02
N ALA A 155 -15.02 -30.91 19.33
CA ALA A 155 -14.16 -32.07 19.31
C ALA A 155 -14.44 -32.86 20.60
N ASN A 156 -15.42 -33.76 20.54
CA ASN A 156 -15.49 -34.84 21.51
C ASN A 156 -16.22 -36.05 20.91
N LYS A 157 -15.43 -36.98 20.37
CA LYS A 157 -15.66 -38.43 20.45
C LYS A 157 -14.28 -39.10 20.52
N PRO A 158 -13.92 -39.79 21.62
CA PRO A 158 -12.79 -40.71 21.61
C PRO A 158 -13.20 -41.91 20.75
N ASN A 159 -12.42 -42.21 19.71
CA ASN A 159 -12.58 -43.48 19.00
C ASN A 159 -11.76 -44.51 19.76
N ASP A 160 -12.46 -45.31 20.56
CA ASP A 160 -11.94 -46.54 21.12
C ASP A 160 -12.00 -47.62 20.02
N SER A 161 -10.83 -48.05 19.56
CA SER A 161 -10.66 -49.31 18.84
C SER A 161 -9.19 -49.69 18.85
N THR A 162 -8.85 -50.50 19.84
CA THR A 162 -7.65 -51.36 19.94
C THR A 162 -7.44 -52.15 18.64
N PRO A 163 -6.19 -52.32 18.16
CA PRO A 163 -5.87 -53.36 17.19
C PRO A 163 -5.59 -54.68 17.93
N GLU A 164 -6.44 -55.68 17.73
CA GLU A 164 -6.10 -57.08 18.00
C GLU A 164 -5.24 -57.65 16.87
N ALA A 165 -4.18 -58.36 17.30
CA ALA A 165 -3.34 -59.40 16.67
C ALA A 165 -3.26 -59.51 15.14
#